data_AF-A0A931QN38-F1
#
_entry.id   AF-A0A931QN38-F1
#
_cell.length_a   1.000
_cell.length_b   1.000
_cell.length_c   1.000
_cell.angle_alpha   90.00
_cell.angle_beta   90.00
_cell.angle_gamma   90.00
#
_symmetry.space_group_name_H-M   'P 1'
#
loop_
_entity.id
_entity.type
_entity.pdbx_description
1 polymer ?
#
loop_
_entity_poly.entity_id
_entity_poly.type
_entity_poly.pdbx_seq_one_letter_code
_entity_poly.pdbx_strand_id
1 'polypeptide(L)' 'MKNLKIAKIFYDIAKYLEIDGVAFKPYAYEKAANSLEALEKDVGEIYNKGGLKALMEISGVGKNISDHIEEYLKSGK' A
#
# COMPACT_ATOMS: atom_id res chain seq x y z
N MET A 1 9.41 7.40 8.43
CA MET A 1 8.25 7.45 7.53
C MET A 1 7.54 6.11 7.54
N LYS A 2 6.21 6.08 7.51
CA LYS A 2 5.43 4.83 7.54
C LYS A 2 5.49 4.05 6.21
N ASN A 3 5.90 4.72 5.13
CA ASN A 3 6.02 4.22 3.76
C ASN A 3 6.72 2.87 3.67
N LEU A 4 7.99 2.79 4.10
CA LEU A 4 8.81 1.57 4.03
C LEU A 4 8.21 0.41 4.83
N LYS A 5 7.52 0.70 5.95
CA LYS A 5 6.86 -0.34 6.75
C LYS A 5 5.67 -0.94 6.00
N ILE A 6 4.84 -0.10 5.39
CA ILE A 6 3.67 -0.55 4.61
C ILE A 6 4.13 -1.26 3.34
N ALA A 7 5.14 -0.74 2.65
CA ALA A 7 5.73 -1.37 1.47
C ALA A 7 6.21 -2.80 1.79
N LYS A 8 6.92 -2.98 2.91
CA LYS A 8 7.35 -4.31 3.37
C LYS A 8 6.16 -5.26 3.60
N ILE A 9 5.12 -4.81 4.28
CA ILE A 9 3.90 -5.60 4.50
C ILE A 9 3.27 -6.01 3.16
N PHE A 10 3.20 -5.10 2.20
CA PHE A 10 2.63 -5.39 0.87
C PHE A 10 3.49 -6.34 0.05
N TYR A 11 4.83 -6.25 0.13
CA TYR A 11 5.71 -7.26 -0.47
C TYR A 11 5.50 -8.64 0.15
N ASP A 12 5.36 -8.72 1.48
CA ASP A 12 5.09 -9.99 2.16
C ASP A 12 3.74 -10.57 1.71
N ILE A 13 2.69 -9.75 1.62
CA ILE A 13 1.37 -10.17 1.10
C ILE A 13 1.47 -10.64 -0.36
N ALA A 14 2.18 -9.90 -1.22
CA ALA A 14 2.38 -10.29 -2.61
C ALA A 14 3.03 -11.67 -2.71
N LYS A 15 4.10 -11.89 -1.94
CA LYS A 15 4.81 -13.17 -1.88
C LYS A 15 3.91 -14.32 -1.38
N TYR A 16 3.12 -14.10 -0.33
CA TYR A 16 2.19 -15.12 0.15
C TYR A 16 1.15 -15.48 -0.91
N LEU A 17 0.54 -14.48 -1.55
CA LEU A 17 -0.45 -14.70 -2.59
C LEU A 17 0.14 -15.39 -3.84
N GLU A 18 1.40 -15.11 -4.16
CA GLU A 18 2.12 -15.80 -5.23
C GLU A 18 2.34 -17.28 -4.90
N ILE A 19 2.78 -17.59 -3.68
CA ILE A 19 2.93 -18.97 -3.18
C ILE A 19 1.60 -19.72 -3.23
N ASP A 20 0.50 -19.06 -2.87
CA ASP A 20 -0.86 -19.61 -2.91
C ASP A 20 -1.43 -19.73 -4.34
N GLY A 21 -0.68 -19.33 -5.38
CA GLY A 21 -1.10 -19.42 -6.77
C GLY A 21 -2.21 -18.45 -7.15
N VAL A 22 -2.41 -17.37 -6.39
CA VAL A 22 -3.44 -16.38 -6.65
C VAL A 22 -3.05 -15.49 -7.84
N ALA A 23 -3.86 -15.51 -8.88
CA ALA A 23 -3.62 -14.68 -10.07
C ALA A 23 -3.87 -13.19 -9.79
N PHE A 24 -3.07 -12.31 -10.42
CA PHE A 24 -3.20 -10.85 -10.49
C PHE A 24 -3.08 -10.06 -9.18
N LYS A 25 -3.55 -10.58 -8.04
CA LYS A 25 -3.47 -9.88 -6.74
C LYS A 25 -2.02 -9.63 -6.29
N PRO A 26 -1.07 -10.59 -6.39
CA PRO A 26 0.33 -10.34 -6.03
C PRO A 26 0.90 -9.10 -6.71
N TYR A 27 0.65 -8.97 -8.01
CA TYR A 27 1.12 -7.84 -8.81
C TYR A 27 0.58 -6.49 -8.32
N ALA A 28 -0.68 -6.43 -7.88
CA ALA A 28 -1.26 -5.20 -7.34
C ALA A 28 -0.56 -4.76 -6.04
N TYR A 29 -0.29 -5.70 -5.14
CA TYR A 29 0.44 -5.43 -3.90
C TYR A 29 1.89 -5.02 -4.15
N GLU A 30 2.57 -5.70 -5.06
CA GLU A 30 3.95 -5.38 -5.43
C GLU A 30 4.05 -3.99 -6.05
N LYS A 31 3.12 -3.63 -6.95
CA LYS A 31 3.10 -2.30 -7.57
C LYS A 31 2.84 -1.19 -6.54
N ALA A 32 1.95 -1.43 -5.59
CA ALA A 32 1.70 -0.50 -4.50
C ALA A 32 2.92 -0.38 -3.56
N ALA A 33 3.57 -1.49 -3.24
CA ALA A 33 4.77 -1.52 -2.40
C ALA A 33 5.92 -0.71 -3.03
N ASN A 34 6.20 -0.95 -4.32
CA ASN A 34 7.19 -0.18 -5.09
C ASN A 34 6.89 1.32 -5.05
N SER A 35 5.63 1.69 -5.26
CA SER A 35 5.22 3.10 -5.29
C SER A 35 5.31 3.76 -3.93
N LEU A 36 5.01 3.04 -2.84
CA LEU A 36 5.19 3.52 -1.48
C LEU A 36 6.66 3.67 -1.11
N GLU A 37 7.52 2.74 -1.53
CA GLU A 37 8.96 2.79 -1.27
C GLU A 37 9.63 3.99 -1.97
N ALA A 38 9.23 4.26 -3.22
CA ALA A 38 9.73 5.39 -4.00
C ALA A 38 9.11 6.74 -3.60
N LEU A 39 8.12 6.76 -2.72
CA LEU A 39 7.40 7.96 -2.34
C LEU A 39 8.23 8.83 -1.40
N GLU A 40 8.62 10.04 -1.86
CA GLU A 40 9.41 10.99 -1.06
C GLU A 40 8.64 11.54 0.15
N LYS A 41 7.32 11.67 0.02
CA LYS A 41 6.44 12.21 1.06
C LYS A 41 5.88 11.10 1.94
N ASP A 42 5.73 11.34 3.25
CA ASP A 42 5.10 10.36 4.12
C ASP A 42 3.64 10.11 3.72
N VAL A 43 3.28 8.84 3.55
CA VAL A 43 1.93 8.41 3.14
C VAL A 43 0.87 8.80 4.17
N GLY A 44 1.23 8.89 5.45
CA GLY A 44 0.36 9.42 6.50
C GLY A 44 0.04 10.89 6.30
N GLU A 45 0.98 11.70 5.80
CA GLU A 45 0.70 13.09 5.43
C GLU A 45 -0.20 13.22 4.20
N ILE A 46 -0.05 12.33 3.22
CA ILE A 46 -0.96 12.29 2.05
C ILE A 46 -2.37 11.96 2.53
N TYR A 47 -2.50 10.93 3.36
CA TYR A 47 -3.77 10.54 3.97
C TYR A 47 -4.40 11.67 4.79
N ASN A 48 -3.63 12.34 5.65
CA ASN A 48 -4.14 13.45 6.46
C ASN A 48 -4.65 14.64 5.63
N LYS A 49 -4.14 14.82 4.40
CA LYS A 49 -4.56 15.93 3.52
C LYS A 49 -5.82 15.63 2.72
N GLY A 50 -6.07 14.38 2.33
CA GLY A 50 -7.19 14.07 1.42
C GLY A 50 -7.81 12.69 1.56
N GLY A 51 -7.50 11.98 2.64
CA GLY A 51 -8.03 10.66 2.98
C GLY A 51 -7.74 9.61 1.91
N LEU A 52 -8.68 8.67 1.75
CA LEU A 52 -8.61 7.59 0.76
C LEU A 52 -8.46 8.11 -0.68
N LYS A 53 -9.10 9.24 -1.01
CA LYS A 53 -8.99 9.84 -2.34
C LYS A 53 -7.54 10.20 -2.66
N ALA A 54 -6.85 10.88 -1.74
CA ALA A 54 -5.45 11.23 -1.93
C ALA A 54 -4.51 10.00 -1.99
N LEU A 55 -4.84 8.92 -1.27
CA LEU A 55 -4.09 7.67 -1.37
C LEU A 55 -4.24 7.01 -2.75
N MET A 56 -5.44 7.02 -3.32
CA MET A 56 -5.70 6.44 -4.66
C MET A 56 -5.03 7.19 -5.81
N GLU A 57 -4.53 8.41 -5.59
CA GLU A 57 -3.71 9.14 -6.57
C GLU A 57 -2.27 8.59 -6.64
N ILE A 58 -1.85 7.76 -5.67
CA ILE A 58 -0.55 7.10 -5.70
C ILE A 58 -0.60 6.00 -6.77
N SER A 59 0.39 5.98 -7.67
CA SER A 59 0.49 4.93 -8.70
C SER A 59 0.40 3.53 -8.08
N GLY A 60 -0.40 2.65 -8.67
CA GLY A 60 -0.59 1.28 -8.16
C GLY A 60 -1.48 1.15 -6.92
N VAL A 61 -1.96 2.26 -6.33
CA VAL A 61 -2.89 2.24 -5.20
C VAL A 61 -4.32 2.36 -5.70
N GLY A 62 -5.02 1.23 -5.78
CA GLY A 62 -6.47 1.20 -5.99
C GLY A 62 -7.25 1.18 -4.66
N LYS A 63 -8.59 1.16 -4.75
CA LYS A 63 -9.49 1.20 -3.58
C LYS A 63 -9.11 0.22 -2.46
N ASN A 64 -8.95 -1.06 -2.76
CA ASN A 64 -8.61 -2.06 -1.74
C ASN A 64 -7.25 -1.79 -1.09
N ILE A 65 -6.28 -1.32 -1.87
CA ILE A 65 -4.94 -1.00 -1.37
C ILE A 65 -5.01 0.24 -0.48
N SER A 66 -5.75 1.28 -0.88
CA SER A 66 -5.93 2.47 -0.04
C SER A 66 -6.64 2.15 1.27
N ASP A 67 -7.59 1.23 1.27
CA ASP A 67 -8.28 0.78 2.47
C ASP A 67 -7.31 0.08 3.44
N HIS A 68 -6.42 -0.80 2.93
CA HIS A 68 -5.37 -1.43 3.75
C HIS A 68 -4.32 -0.43 4.27
N ILE A 69 -3.94 0.57 3.47
CA ILE A 69 -3.06 1.65 3.93
C ILE A 69 -3.74 2.40 5.08
N GLU A 70 -5.02 2.75 4.93
CA GLU A 70 -5.79 3.45 5.95
C GLU A 70 -5.88 2.63 7.25
N GLU A 71 -6.17 1.34 7.14
CA GLU A 71 -6.25 0.43 8.29
C GLU A 71 -4.94 0.45 9.09
N TYR A 72 -3.80 0.30 8.41
CA TYR A 72 -2.50 0.37 9.06
C TYR A 72 -2.23 1.76 9.67
N LEU A 73 -2.63 2.84 8.99
CA LEU A 73 -2.43 4.20 9.51
C LEU A 73 -3.24 4.47 10.78
N LYS A 74 -4.45 3.90 10.89
CA LYS A 74 -5.36 4.05 12.03
C LYS A 74 -5.05 3.10 13.17
N SER A 75 -4.80 1.83 12.86
CA SER A 75 -4.71 0.74 13.86
C SER A 75 -3.28 0.32 14.17
N GLY A 76 -2.33 0.63 13.29
CA GLY A 76 -0.96 0.13 13.35
C GLY A 76 -0.82 -1.35 12.96
N LYS A 77 -1.90 -1.97 12.47
CA LYS A 77 -1.96 -3.35 11.99
C LYS A 77 -2.52 -3.38 10.58
#